data_AF-A0A6M6JKG7-F1
#
_entry.id   AF-A0A6M6JKG7-F1
#
_cell.length_a   1.000
_cell.length_b   1.000
_cell.length_c   1.000
_cell.angle_alpha   90.00
_cell.angle_beta   90.00
_cell.angle_gamma   90.00
#
_symmetry.space_group_name_H-M   'P 1'
#
loop_
_entity.id
_entity.type
_entity.pdbx_description
1 polymer ?
#
loop_
_entity_poly.entity_id
_entity_poly.type
_entity_poly.pdbx_seq_one_letter_code
_entity_poly.pdbx_strand_id
1 'polypeptide(L)'
;MPSLGGWEFVILIGVLVLLFGAKRLPDMARSIGQSARVFKGEMKGLKDDGASKDAPAQPAPPAATPPPAPLPPTAAAPPAPAPQQQQETTPAAGQGHSSPGQ
;
A
#
# COMPACT_ATOMS: atom_id res chain seq x y z
N MET A 1 -10.99 -40.13 32.59
CA MET A 1 -9.88 -39.50 31.86
C MET A 1 -10.25 -38.05 31.64
N PRO A 2 -9.49 -37.06 32.16
CA PRO A 2 -9.83 -35.65 32.02
C PRO A 2 -9.91 -35.27 30.54
N SER A 3 -11.07 -34.78 30.11
CA SER A 3 -11.34 -34.41 28.73
C SER A 3 -10.63 -33.09 28.41
N LEU A 4 -9.39 -33.17 27.94
CA LEU A 4 -8.52 -32.05 27.51
C LEU A 4 -9.02 -31.34 26.23
N GLY A 5 -10.33 -31.31 25.99
CA GLY A 5 -10.86 -31.12 24.64
C GLY A 5 -10.82 -29.68 24.12
N GLY A 6 -10.80 -28.67 24.99
CA GLY A 6 -10.93 -27.29 24.53
C GLY A 6 -10.61 -26.21 25.56
N TRP A 7 -10.90 -26.46 26.84
CA TRP A 7 -10.66 -25.45 27.89
C TRP A 7 -9.17 -25.09 28.04
N GLU A 8 -8.28 -26.07 27.89
CA GLU A 8 -6.84 -25.87 27.95
C GLU A 8 -6.33 -24.94 26.83
N PHE A 9 -6.87 -25.08 25.62
CA PHE A 9 -6.51 -24.21 24.49
C PHE A 9 -6.92 -22.76 24.73
N VAL A 10 -8.08 -22.54 25.36
CA VAL A 10 -8.54 -21.18 25.73
C VAL A 10 -7.58 -20.56 26.74
N ILE A 11 -7.12 -21.32 27.74
CA ILE A 11 -6.14 -20.84 28.72
C ILE A 11 -4.80 -20.53 28.04
N LEU A 12 -4.29 -21.42 27.18
CA LEU A 12 -3.05 -21.22 26.43
C LEU A 12 -3.10 -19.96 25.55
N ILE A 13 -4.17 -19.77 24.79
CA ILE A 13 -4.36 -18.56 23.97
C ILE A 13 -4.50 -17.33 24.89
N GLY A 14 -5.21 -17.45 26.01
CA GLY A 14 -5.34 -16.38 27.01
C GLY A 14 -3.99 -15.90 27.53
N VAL A 15 -3.10 -16.83 27.91
CA VAL A 15 -1.74 -16.52 28.35
C VAL A 15 -0.94 -15.87 27.22
N LEU A 16 -1.03 -16.41 25.99
CA LEU A 16 -0.32 -15.85 24.84
C LEU A 16 -0.79 -14.42 24.51
N VAL A 17 -2.10 -14.16 24.59
CA VAL A 17 -2.67 -12.82 24.44
C VAL A 17 -2.24 -11.89 25.57
N LEU A 18 -2.06 -12.40 26.79
CA LEU A 18 -1.58 -11.58 27.91
C LEU A 18 -0.11 -11.17 27.74
N LEU A 19 0.73 -12.05 27.21
CA LEU A 19 2.16 -11.79 26.96
C LEU A 19 2.39 -10.91 25.72
N PHE A 20 1.71 -11.22 24.61
CA PHE A 20 1.94 -10.56 23.33
C PHE A 20 0.97 -9.39 23.08
N GLY A 21 -0.20 -9.40 23.71
CA GLY A 21 -1.27 -8.41 23.56
C GLY A 21 -2.33 -8.81 22.52
N ALA A 22 -3.57 -8.38 22.76
CA ALA A 22 -4.75 -8.70 21.93
C ALA A 22 -4.65 -8.24 20.46
N LYS A 23 -3.82 -7.22 20.19
CA LYS A 23 -3.62 -6.68 18.83
C LYS A 23 -2.44 -7.33 18.09
N ARG A 24 -1.48 -7.97 18.78
CA ARG A 24 -0.30 -8.60 18.16
C ARG A 24 -0.58 -10.01 17.67
N LEU A 25 -1.33 -10.81 18.42
CA LEU A 25 -1.71 -12.15 18.00
C LEU A 25 -2.42 -12.19 16.62
N PRO A 26 -3.49 -11.40 16.37
CA PRO A 26 -4.18 -11.43 15.08
C PRO A 26 -3.35 -10.82 13.95
N ASP A 27 -2.49 -9.86 14.26
CA ASP A 27 -1.62 -9.21 13.28
C ASP A 27 -0.54 -10.17 12.77
N MET A 28 0.12 -10.89 13.68
CA MET A 28 1.08 -11.96 13.36
C MET A 28 0.40 -13.14 12.66
N ALA A 29 -0.78 -13.55 13.10
CA ALA A 29 -1.54 -14.61 12.43
C ALA A 29 -1.93 -14.23 10.99
N ARG A 30 -2.31 -12.96 10.75
CA ARG A 30 -2.63 -12.48 9.39
C ARG A 30 -1.40 -12.47 8.48
N SER A 31 -0.25 -11.97 8.95
CA SER A 31 0.96 -11.93 8.12
C SER A 31 1.46 -13.34 7.79
N ILE A 32 1.49 -14.24 8.78
CA ILE A 32 1.86 -15.65 8.59
C ILE A 32 0.85 -16.35 7.67
N GLY A 33 -0.45 -16.10 7.83
CA GLY A 33 -1.49 -16.69 6.98
C GLY A 33 -1.40 -16.24 5.52
N GLN A 34 -1.00 -14.99 5.27
CA GLN A 34 -0.81 -14.46 3.93
C GLN A 34 0.39 -15.14 3.23
N SER A 35 1.53 -15.28 3.91
CA SER A 35 2.69 -16.03 3.39
C SER A 35 2.37 -17.52 3.19
N ALA A 36 1.64 -18.14 4.12
CA ALA A 36 1.23 -19.53 4.01
C ALA A 36 0.27 -19.78 2.83
N ARG A 37 -0.60 -18.82 2.49
CA ARG A 37 -1.51 -18.93 1.34
C ARG A 37 -0.77 -18.90 0.00
N VAL A 38 0.22 -18.01 -0.13
CA VAL A 38 1.08 -17.94 -1.33
C VAL A 38 1.85 -19.25 -1.47
N PHE A 39 2.52 -19.68 -0.39
CA PHE A 39 3.27 -20.93 -0.38
C PHE A 39 2.38 -22.16 -0.66
N LYS A 40 1.16 -22.21 -0.13
CA LYS A 40 0.20 -23.28 -0.42
C LYS A 40 -0.24 -23.27 -1.89
N GLY A 41 -0.43 -22.10 -2.49
CA GLY A 41 -0.77 -21.94 -3.91
C GLY A 41 0.33 -22.44 -4.82
N GLU A 42 1.57 -22.03 -4.55
CA GLU A 42 2.76 -22.49 -5.28
C GLU A 42 2.97 -23.99 -5.10
N MET A 43 2.94 -24.49 -3.85
CA MET A 43 3.07 -25.92 -3.54
C MET A 43 1.94 -26.76 -4.16
N LYS A 44 0.72 -26.21 -4.29
CA LYS A 44 -0.38 -26.88 -5.00
C LYS A 44 -0.07 -26.95 -6.49
N GLY A 45 0.46 -25.91 -7.12
CA GLY A 45 0.92 -25.98 -8.53
C GLY A 45 1.90 -27.12 -8.80
N LEU A 46 2.84 -27.38 -7.88
CA LEU A 46 3.76 -28.53 -7.98
C LEU A 46 3.06 -29.89 -7.79
N LYS A 47 1.96 -29.93 -7.05
CA LYS A 47 1.16 -31.14 -6.79
C LYS A 47 0.10 -31.39 -7.89
N ASP A 48 -0.28 -30.34 -8.59
CA ASP A 48 -1.43 -30.24 -9.52
C ASP A 48 -1.00 -30.23 -11.00
N ASP A 49 0.32 -30.29 -11.28
CA ASP A 49 0.87 -30.54 -12.63
C ASP A 49 0.46 -31.92 -13.22
N GLY A 50 -0.35 -32.70 -12.48
CA GLY A 50 -1.08 -33.88 -12.96
C GLY A 50 -2.59 -33.69 -13.19
N ALA A 51 -3.22 -32.57 -12.85
CA ALA A 51 -4.66 -32.37 -13.01
C ALA A 51 -5.10 -30.88 -12.98
N SER A 52 -5.13 -30.25 -14.16
CA SER A 52 -6.08 -29.18 -14.58
C SER A 52 -6.21 -27.90 -13.73
N LYS A 53 -5.58 -26.83 -14.26
CA LYS A 53 -6.20 -25.53 -14.65
C LYS A 53 -7.40 -25.06 -13.80
N ASP A 54 -7.17 -24.12 -12.87
CA ASP A 54 -7.95 -22.88 -12.66
C ASP A 54 -7.58 -22.19 -11.33
N ALA A 55 -7.30 -20.89 -11.39
CA ALA A 55 -6.93 -20.05 -10.26
C ALA A 55 -8.15 -19.38 -9.61
N PRO A 56 -8.25 -19.29 -8.27
CA PRO A 56 -9.17 -18.35 -7.64
C PRO A 56 -8.46 -17.01 -7.36
N ALA A 57 -8.88 -15.96 -8.07
CA ALA A 57 -8.55 -14.57 -7.76
C ALA A 57 -8.86 -14.27 -6.28
N GLN A 58 -7.87 -13.77 -5.56
CA GLN A 58 -8.00 -13.40 -4.15
C GLN A 58 -8.77 -12.07 -4.04
N PRO A 59 -9.84 -11.96 -3.22
CA PRO A 59 -10.49 -10.68 -2.95
C PRO A 59 -9.49 -9.73 -2.29
N ALA A 60 -9.35 -8.53 -2.84
CA ALA A 60 -8.57 -7.47 -2.21
C ALA A 60 -9.16 -7.13 -0.83
N PRO A 61 -8.36 -6.99 0.23
CA PRO A 61 -8.86 -6.45 1.49
C PRO A 61 -9.45 -5.06 1.21
N PRO A 62 -10.59 -4.69 1.85
CA PRO A 62 -11.17 -3.37 1.67
C PRO A 62 -10.12 -2.33 2.05
N ALA A 63 -9.73 -1.51 1.08
CA ALA A 63 -8.99 -0.30 1.34
C ALA A 63 -9.77 0.47 2.41
N ALA A 64 -9.15 0.72 3.56
CA ALA A 64 -9.68 1.70 4.50
C ALA A 64 -9.71 3.03 3.75
N THR A 65 -10.89 3.43 3.29
CA THR A 65 -11.14 4.74 2.71
C THR A 65 -10.81 5.78 3.78
N PRO A 66 -9.82 6.67 3.59
CA PRO A 66 -9.81 7.89 4.38
C PRO A 66 -11.14 8.61 4.09
N PRO A 67 -11.86 9.11 5.11
CA PRO A 67 -13.05 9.91 4.87
C PRO A 67 -12.64 11.13 4.02
N PRO A 68 -13.35 11.42 2.91
CA PRO A 68 -13.09 12.62 2.13
C PRO A 68 -13.44 13.84 3.00
N ALA A 69 -12.43 14.65 3.33
CA ALA A 69 -12.69 15.99 3.85
C ALA A 69 -13.34 16.81 2.72
N PRO A 70 -14.55 17.38 2.92
CA PRO A 70 -15.18 18.22 1.92
C PRO A 70 -14.31 19.47 1.66
N LEU A 71 -13.81 19.63 0.45
CA LEU A 71 -13.31 20.92 -0.04
C LEU A 71 -14.54 21.80 -0.33
N PRO A 72 -14.68 22.99 0.29
CA PRO A 72 -15.76 23.90 -0.05
C PRO A 72 -15.54 24.51 -1.45
N PRO A 73 -16.53 24.45 -2.37
CA PRO A 73 -16.49 25.17 -3.63
C PRO A 73 -16.71 26.69 -3.42
N THR A 74 -15.95 27.45 -4.20
CA THR A 74 -15.86 28.92 -4.25
C THR A 74 -17.16 29.64 -4.60
N ALA A 75 -17.43 30.79 -3.96
CA ALA A 75 -18.26 31.87 -4.53
C ALA A 75 -17.97 33.25 -3.87
N ALA A 76 -17.43 34.16 -4.70
CA ALA A 76 -17.56 35.63 -4.69
C ALA A 76 -16.60 36.53 -3.86
N ALA A 77 -15.52 36.99 -4.50
CA ALA A 77 -15.22 38.43 -4.66
C ALA A 77 -14.34 38.68 -5.92
N PRO A 78 -14.70 39.60 -6.85
CA PRO A 78 -14.12 39.77 -8.20
C PRO A 78 -13.02 40.89 -8.28
N PRO A 79 -12.61 41.39 -9.47
CA PRO A 79 -11.49 40.98 -10.33
C PRO A 79 -10.28 41.98 -10.40
N ALA A 80 -9.07 41.46 -10.69
CA ALA A 80 -7.88 42.06 -11.37
C ALA A 80 -7.27 43.42 -10.85
N PRO A 81 -5.92 43.59 -10.81
CA PRO A 81 -5.08 43.59 -12.00
C PRO A 81 -3.76 42.80 -11.90
N ALA A 82 -3.37 42.25 -13.04
CA ALA A 82 -2.08 41.61 -13.30
C ALA A 82 -0.92 42.62 -13.34
N PRO A 83 0.31 42.18 -13.05
CA PRO A 83 1.50 42.61 -13.77
C PRO A 83 1.87 41.50 -14.78
N GLN A 84 1.20 41.51 -15.93
CA GLN A 84 1.74 40.96 -17.17
C GLN A 84 2.18 42.12 -18.04
N GLN A 85 3.37 42.67 -17.80
CA GLN A 85 4.19 43.52 -18.70
C GLN A 85 5.62 43.45 -18.12
N GLN A 86 6.70 43.03 -18.77
CA GLN A 86 7.11 42.99 -20.17
C GLN A 86 7.80 41.64 -20.46
N GLN A 87 7.41 40.87 -21.47
CA GLN A 87 7.80 41.05 -22.88
C GLN A 87 9.33 40.95 -23.03
N GLU A 88 9.84 39.74 -23.28
CA GLU A 88 10.09 39.26 -24.64
C GLU A 88 11.04 40.22 -25.38
N THR A 89 12.34 39.93 -25.35
CA THR A 89 13.20 40.01 -26.53
C THR A 89 14.37 39.08 -26.30
N THR A 90 14.39 37.97 -27.02
CA THR A 90 15.66 37.41 -27.51
C THR A 90 16.19 38.39 -28.56
N PRO A 91 17.45 38.82 -28.47
CA PRO A 91 18.22 39.17 -29.64
C PRO A 91 19.29 38.10 -29.83
N ALA A 92 19.10 37.29 -30.87
CA ALA A 92 20.21 36.71 -31.57
C ALA A 92 21.11 37.84 -32.08
N ALA A 93 22.39 37.86 -31.73
CA ALA A 93 23.45 38.45 -32.55
C ALA A 93 24.79 38.06 -31.96
N GLY A 94 25.67 37.57 -32.84
CA GLY A 94 26.88 36.89 -32.46
C GLY A 94 27.89 37.75 -31.72
N GLN A 95 28.86 37.07 -31.14
CA GLN A 95 30.25 37.42 -31.32
C GLN A 95 31.08 36.25 -30.84
N GLY A 96 31.85 35.68 -31.77
CA GLY A 96 32.84 34.67 -31.44
C GLY A 96 33.85 35.26 -30.45
N HIS A 97 34.25 34.45 -29.50
CA HIS A 97 35.59 34.56 -28.95
C HIS A 97 36.20 33.18 -28.98
N SER A 98 37.04 33.04 -29.99
CA SER A 98 38.08 32.07 -30.20
C SER A 98 38.90 31.79 -28.94
N SER A 99 39.33 30.53 -28.79
CA SER A 99 40.69 30.04 -28.43
C SER A 99 41.76 31.11 -28.12
N PRO A 100 42.76 30.92 -27.21
CA PRO A 100 43.51 29.66 -27.06
C PRO A 100 44.04 29.30 -25.65
N GLY A 101 44.48 28.05 -25.52
CA GLY A 101 45.59 27.65 -24.64
C GLY A 101 45.27 27.49 -23.16
N GLN A 102 45.09 26.25 -22.71
CA GLN A 102 45.91 25.56 -21.69
C GLN A 102 45.63 24.06 -21.83
#